data_AF-A0A944TRB8-F1
#
_entry.id   AF-A0A944TRB8-F1
#
_cell.length_a   1.000
_cell.length_b   1.000
_cell.length_c   1.000
_cell.angle_alpha   90.00
_cell.angle_beta   90.00
_cell.angle_gamma   90.00
#
_symmetry.space_group_name_H-M   'P 1'
#
loop_
_entity.id
_entity.type
_entity.pdbx_description
1 polymer ?
#
loop_
_entity_poly.entity_id
_entity_poly.type
_entity_poly.pdbx_seq_one_letter_code
_entity_poly.pdbx_strand_id
1 'polypeptide(L)'
;MKNLIVFILFGLISFQVSASNIKDFSTDGCSSYPDGIPLLETNKWFHCCFTHDISYWVGGSKAEKDHADGELNRCVSEESFPLHGKVMQIGVAAGGVPDTFFPWRWGYGFSEDRTYNKMSLEEKERVFQKYDGILDTIENLEEVLSHKQRGYMLARYELLRHNLAEEISLPREKEVENFEERVEQVKRIIARPLEGL
;
A
#
# COMPACT_ATOMS: atom_id res chain seq x y z
N MET A 1 -18.89 -52.29 -45.96
CA MET A 1 -17.93 -51.22 -45.63
C MET A 1 -18.69 -50.08 -44.98
N LYS A 2 -18.73 -50.00 -43.65
CA LYS A 2 -19.35 -48.91 -42.90
C LYS A 2 -18.23 -47.97 -42.45
N ASN A 3 -18.17 -46.77 -43.03
CA ASN A 3 -17.21 -45.75 -42.64
C ASN A 3 -17.64 -45.16 -41.31
N LEU A 4 -16.85 -45.40 -40.26
CA LEU A 4 -17.02 -44.79 -38.95
C LEU A 4 -16.33 -43.42 -38.99
N ILE A 5 -17.12 -42.35 -39.12
CA ILE A 5 -16.60 -40.97 -39.04
C ILE A 5 -16.42 -40.65 -37.56
N VAL A 6 -15.16 -40.59 -37.11
CA VAL A 6 -14.79 -40.15 -35.76
C VAL A 6 -14.70 -38.62 -35.77
N PHE A 7 -15.73 -37.97 -35.21
CA PHE A 7 -15.67 -36.53 -34.92
C PHE A 7 -14.77 -36.31 -33.70
N ILE A 8 -13.53 -35.87 -33.93
CA ILE A 8 -12.64 -35.40 -32.87
C ILE A 8 -13.10 -34.00 -32.48
N LEU A 9 -13.84 -33.90 -31.37
CA LEU A 9 -14.13 -32.62 -30.71
C LEU A 9 -12.82 -32.10 -30.11
N PHE A 10 -12.19 -31.16 -30.80
CA PHE A 10 -11.09 -30.37 -30.24
C PHE A 10 -11.70 -29.36 -29.26
N GLY A 11 -11.84 -29.78 -28.00
CA GLY A 11 -12.29 -28.90 -26.93
C GLY A 11 -11.25 -27.82 -26.67
N LEU A 12 -11.59 -26.57 -26.98
CA LEU A 12 -10.84 -25.39 -26.55
C LEU A 12 -10.94 -25.32 -25.01
N ILE A 13 -9.95 -25.87 -24.32
CA ILE A 13 -9.77 -25.67 -22.88
C ILE A 13 -9.28 -24.23 -22.73
N SER A 14 -10.21 -23.30 -22.54
CA SER A 14 -9.87 -21.94 -22.12
C SER A 14 -9.38 -22.02 -20.68
N PHE A 15 -8.06 -21.94 -20.49
CA PHE A 15 -7.48 -21.66 -19.18
C PHE A 15 -7.95 -20.29 -18.75
N GLN A 16 -8.90 -20.22 -17.81
CA GLN A 16 -9.20 -18.98 -17.14
C GLN A 16 -8.07 -18.70 -16.15
N VAL A 17 -7.17 -17.80 -16.54
CA VAL A 17 -6.27 -17.15 -15.59
C VAL A 17 -7.16 -16.31 -14.67
N SER A 18 -7.31 -16.74 -13.42
CA SER A 18 -7.97 -15.94 -12.39
C SER A 18 -7.18 -14.64 -12.23
N ALA A 19 -7.78 -13.52 -12.64
CA ALA A 19 -7.22 -12.22 -12.34
C ALA A 19 -7.25 -12.04 -10.81
N SER A 20 -6.07 -11.91 -10.18
CA SER A 20 -5.96 -11.64 -8.75
C SER A 20 -6.81 -10.41 -8.41
N ASN A 21 -7.80 -10.56 -7.52
CA ASN A 21 -8.64 -9.45 -7.10
C ASN A 21 -7.89 -8.61 -6.06
N ILE A 22 -7.39 -7.45 -6.48
CA ILE A 22 -6.69 -6.48 -5.64
C ILE A 22 -7.72 -5.52 -5.05
N LYS A 23 -7.77 -5.43 -3.73
CA LYS A 23 -8.64 -4.53 -2.97
C LYS A 23 -8.11 -3.11 -3.04
N ASP A 24 -9.00 -2.13 -2.86
CA ASP A 24 -8.60 -0.73 -2.70
C ASP A 24 -7.72 -0.57 -1.44
N PHE A 25 -6.87 0.46 -1.45
CA PHE A 25 -6.03 0.75 -0.30
C PHE A 25 -6.90 1.08 0.92
N SER A 26 -6.48 0.58 2.07
CA SER A 26 -7.08 0.87 3.37
C SER A 26 -6.01 0.83 4.43
N THR A 27 -6.16 1.61 5.50
CA THR A 27 -5.28 1.61 6.67
C THR A 27 -6.14 1.51 7.93
N ASP A 28 -5.64 0.83 8.94
CA ASP A 28 -6.21 0.83 10.30
C ASP A 28 -5.27 1.55 11.30
N GLY A 29 -4.33 2.35 10.80
CA GLY A 29 -3.28 2.99 11.60
C GLY A 29 -2.16 2.02 11.92
N CYS A 30 -1.75 1.96 13.18
CA CYS A 30 -0.71 1.04 13.64
C CYS A 30 -1.28 -0.34 14.05
N SER A 31 -2.47 -0.68 13.54
CA SER A 31 -3.20 -1.93 13.73
C SER A 31 -3.39 -2.34 15.21
N SER A 32 -2.55 -3.24 15.72
CA SER A 32 -2.60 -3.73 17.10
C SER A 32 -1.72 -2.91 18.06
N TYR A 33 -1.25 -1.74 17.62
CA TYR A 33 -0.40 -0.84 18.37
C TYR A 33 -1.05 0.56 18.42
N PRO A 34 -0.88 1.35 19.51
CA PRO A 34 -1.42 2.70 19.54
C PRO A 34 -0.86 3.58 18.42
N ASP A 35 -1.66 4.48 17.84
CA ASP A 35 -1.23 5.44 16.79
C ASP A 35 -0.38 6.61 17.31
N GLY A 36 -0.29 6.70 18.63
CA GLY A 36 0.34 7.80 19.33
C GLY A 36 0.31 7.57 20.84
N ILE A 37 0.62 8.62 21.60
CA ILE A 37 0.58 8.56 23.07
C ILE A 37 -0.89 8.64 23.49
N PRO A 38 -1.47 7.58 24.07
CA PRO A 38 -2.89 7.58 24.43
C PRO A 38 -3.22 8.77 25.33
N LEU A 39 -4.32 9.47 25.01
CA LEU A 39 -4.84 10.62 25.75
C LEU A 39 -3.98 11.91 25.72
N LEU A 40 -2.85 11.92 25.01
CA LEU A 40 -1.97 13.10 24.90
C LEU A 40 -1.74 13.50 23.44
N GLU A 41 -1.17 12.59 22.66
CA GLU A 41 -0.86 12.81 21.25
C GLU A 41 -1.31 11.58 20.47
N THR A 42 -2.63 11.39 20.32
CA THR A 42 -3.23 10.11 19.90
C THR A 42 -2.79 9.64 18.51
N ASN A 43 -2.33 10.56 17.64
CA ASN A 43 -1.91 10.26 16.27
C ASN A 43 -0.42 10.51 16.03
N LYS A 44 0.41 10.62 17.08
CA LYS A 44 1.82 11.07 17.01
C LYS A 44 2.62 10.43 15.86
N TRP A 45 2.52 9.11 15.69
CA TRP A 45 3.26 8.36 14.66
C TRP A 45 2.34 7.64 13.66
N PHE A 46 1.06 7.99 13.61
CA PHE A 46 0.09 7.46 12.66
C PHE A 46 0.60 7.47 11.21
N HIS A 47 1.15 8.61 10.77
CA HIS A 47 1.71 8.78 9.42
C HIS A 47 2.84 7.80 9.08
N CYS A 48 3.62 7.35 10.07
CA CYS A 48 4.64 6.32 9.85
C CYS A 48 3.96 4.99 9.48
N CYS A 49 2.94 4.59 10.25
CA CYS A 49 2.16 3.38 10.02
C CYS A 49 1.38 3.46 8.70
N PHE A 50 0.75 4.60 8.38
CA PHE A 50 0.08 4.81 7.09
C PHE A 50 1.02 4.51 5.90
N THR A 51 2.24 5.05 5.92
CA THR A 51 3.17 4.84 4.80
C THR A 51 3.77 3.44 4.76
N HIS A 52 3.83 2.77 5.91
CA HIS A 52 4.18 1.35 6.02
C HIS A 52 3.07 0.46 5.44
N ASP A 53 1.81 0.79 5.75
CA ASP A 53 0.61 0.14 5.22
C ASP A 53 0.53 0.21 3.70
N ILE A 54 0.95 1.30 3.05
CA ILE A 54 1.02 1.35 1.58
C ILE A 54 1.90 0.21 1.05
N SER A 55 3.05 -0.03 1.69
CA SER A 55 3.97 -1.10 1.30
C SER A 55 3.40 -2.49 1.62
N TYR A 56 2.72 -2.61 2.76
CA TYR A 56 2.07 -3.84 3.19
C TYR A 56 0.84 -4.21 2.36
N TRP A 57 0.12 -3.22 1.84
CA TRP A 57 -1.00 -3.39 0.94
C TRP A 57 -0.55 -4.06 -0.36
N VAL A 58 0.54 -3.55 -0.97
CA VAL A 58 1.09 -4.07 -2.23
C VAL A 58 1.91 -5.35 -2.05
N GLY A 59 2.53 -5.55 -0.88
CA GLY A 59 3.36 -6.71 -0.61
C GLY A 59 4.60 -6.79 -1.50
N GLY A 60 5.07 -8.01 -1.78
CA GLY A 60 6.29 -8.26 -2.56
C GLY A 60 7.25 -9.25 -1.90
N SER A 61 8.52 -9.15 -2.26
CA SER A 61 9.60 -9.98 -1.72
C SER A 61 9.94 -9.69 -0.26
N LYS A 62 10.64 -10.63 0.36
CA LYS A 62 11.13 -10.49 1.74
C LYS A 62 12.04 -9.27 1.91
N ALA A 63 12.83 -8.94 0.89
CA ALA A 63 13.71 -7.77 0.93
C ALA A 63 12.92 -6.45 0.90
N GLU A 64 11.83 -6.39 0.11
CA GLU A 64 10.93 -5.23 0.09
C GLU A 64 10.22 -5.07 1.44
N LYS A 65 9.81 -6.18 2.08
CA LYS A 65 9.28 -6.14 3.45
C LYS A 65 10.32 -5.63 4.45
N ASP A 66 11.53 -6.15 4.41
CA ASP A 66 12.60 -5.74 5.34
C ASP A 66 12.94 -4.25 5.18
N HIS A 67 12.89 -3.74 3.95
CA HIS A 67 13.01 -2.32 3.67
C HIS A 67 11.85 -1.52 4.27
N ALA A 68 10.60 -1.94 4.06
CA ALA A 68 9.42 -1.27 4.62
C ALA A 68 9.46 -1.23 6.16
N ASP A 69 9.79 -2.35 6.81
CA ASP A 69 9.93 -2.45 8.26
C ASP A 69 11.08 -1.57 8.79
N GLY A 70 12.16 -1.44 8.02
CA GLY A 70 13.25 -0.51 8.30
C GLY A 70 12.83 0.96 8.22
N GLU A 71 12.03 1.33 7.22
CA GLU A 71 11.48 2.69 7.11
C GLU A 71 10.51 3.02 8.24
N LEU A 72 9.69 2.05 8.68
CA LEU A 72 8.85 2.20 9.86
C LEU A 72 9.69 2.50 11.11
N ASN A 73 10.76 1.72 11.33
CA ASN A 73 11.69 1.95 12.43
C ASN A 73 12.26 3.37 12.40
N ARG A 74 12.76 3.79 11.23
CA ARG A 74 13.37 5.11 11.05
C ARG A 74 12.37 6.22 11.39
N CYS A 75 11.19 6.20 10.77
CA CYS A 75 10.15 7.22 10.98
C CYS A 75 9.71 7.28 12.44
N VAL A 76 9.38 6.15 13.07
CA VAL A 76 8.92 6.13 14.46
C VAL A 76 10.03 6.58 15.42
N SER A 77 11.29 6.22 15.15
CA SER A 77 12.43 6.66 15.94
C SER A 77 12.62 8.18 15.92
N GLU A 78 12.38 8.82 14.77
CA GLU A 78 12.43 10.28 14.58
C GLU A 78 11.26 10.99 15.29
N GLU A 79 10.07 10.39 15.28
CA GLU A 79 8.88 10.97 15.93
C GLU A 79 8.85 10.74 17.45
N SER A 80 9.63 9.77 17.96
CA SER A 80 9.63 9.42 19.37
C SER A 80 11.04 9.19 19.91
N PHE A 81 11.52 7.95 19.96
CA PHE A 81 12.86 7.60 20.40
C PHE A 81 13.34 6.29 19.74
N PRO A 82 14.67 6.06 19.60
CA PRO A 82 15.22 4.95 18.82
C PRO A 82 14.73 3.54 19.21
N LEU A 83 14.55 3.29 20.50
CA LEU A 83 14.08 1.98 20.98
C LEU A 83 12.62 1.71 20.57
N HIS A 84 11.78 2.75 20.48
CA HIS A 84 10.39 2.61 20.09
C HIS A 84 10.25 2.12 18.64
N GLY A 85 10.94 2.76 17.71
CA GLY A 85 10.97 2.31 16.31
C GLY A 85 11.51 0.89 16.18
N LYS A 86 12.53 0.52 16.97
CA LYS A 86 13.06 -0.84 16.95
C LYS A 86 12.06 -1.88 17.46
N VAL A 87 11.29 -1.55 18.49
CA VAL A 87 10.22 -2.43 19.00
C VAL A 87 9.15 -2.63 17.94
N MET A 88 8.69 -1.56 17.27
CA MET A 88 7.70 -1.68 16.20
C MET A 88 8.24 -2.50 15.03
N GLN A 89 9.51 -2.32 14.63
CA GLN A 89 10.16 -3.15 13.61
C GLN A 89 10.12 -4.65 13.94
N ILE A 90 10.46 -5.00 15.18
CA ILE A 90 10.45 -6.41 15.63
C ILE A 90 9.00 -6.94 15.62
N GLY A 91 8.04 -6.12 16.06
CA GLY A 91 6.62 -6.46 16.05
C GLY A 91 6.12 -6.80 14.64
N VAL A 92 6.36 -5.94 13.66
CA VAL A 92 5.91 -6.16 12.27
C VAL A 92 6.71 -7.25 11.55
N ALA A 93 7.96 -7.50 11.94
CA ALA A 93 8.74 -8.64 11.46
C ALA A 93 8.15 -9.98 11.91
N ALA A 94 7.59 -10.06 13.12
CA ALA A 94 6.97 -11.26 13.66
C ALA A 94 5.49 -11.42 13.31
N GLY A 95 4.71 -10.34 13.38
CA GLY A 95 3.26 -10.36 13.21
C GLY A 95 2.76 -9.98 11.81
N GLY A 96 3.58 -9.30 11.02
CA GLY A 96 3.23 -8.82 9.68
C GLY A 96 3.61 -9.79 8.55
N VAL A 97 3.66 -11.08 8.81
CA VAL A 97 4.11 -12.09 7.83
C VAL A 97 2.97 -12.43 6.84
N PRO A 98 3.29 -12.79 5.58
CA PRO A 98 2.31 -13.18 4.57
C PRO A 98 1.50 -14.43 4.97
N ASP A 99 0.40 -14.69 4.26
CA ASP A 99 -0.41 -15.91 4.40
C ASP A 99 -0.88 -16.22 5.83
N THR A 100 -1.22 -15.16 6.56
CA THR A 100 -1.82 -15.24 7.88
C THR A 100 -3.27 -14.77 7.86
N PHE A 101 -4.01 -15.09 8.92
CA PHE A 101 -5.38 -14.59 9.11
C PHE A 101 -5.42 -13.11 9.55
N PHE A 102 -4.26 -12.48 9.80
CA PHE A 102 -4.22 -11.09 10.23
C PHE A 102 -4.58 -10.14 9.08
N PRO A 103 -5.46 -9.14 9.30
CA PRO A 103 -5.87 -8.23 8.25
C PRO A 103 -4.74 -7.31 7.78
N TRP A 104 -3.77 -7.00 8.64
CA TRP A 104 -2.56 -6.19 8.39
C TRP A 104 -1.35 -7.02 7.90
N ARG A 105 -1.56 -8.23 7.37
CA ARG A 105 -0.45 -9.08 6.87
C ARG A 105 0.26 -8.45 5.67
N TRP A 106 1.50 -8.82 5.43
CA TRP A 106 2.19 -8.46 4.18
C TRP A 106 1.43 -8.95 2.94
N GLY A 107 1.14 -8.04 2.01
CA GLY A 107 0.31 -8.30 0.82
C GLY A 107 -1.20 -8.27 1.07
N TYR A 108 -1.70 -7.60 2.12
CA TYR A 108 -3.12 -7.66 2.47
C TYR A 108 -4.09 -7.09 1.42
N GLY A 109 -3.58 -6.29 0.47
CA GLY A 109 -4.35 -5.80 -0.66
C GLY A 109 -4.84 -6.91 -1.58
N PHE A 110 -4.19 -8.07 -1.57
CA PHE A 110 -4.61 -9.21 -2.38
C PHE A 110 -5.62 -10.06 -1.63
N SER A 111 -6.65 -10.49 -2.37
CA SER A 111 -7.70 -11.37 -1.83
C SER A 111 -7.23 -12.82 -1.68
N GLU A 112 -6.25 -13.22 -2.48
CA GLU A 112 -5.64 -14.55 -2.43
C GLU A 112 -4.41 -14.55 -1.52
N ASP A 113 -4.07 -15.72 -1.00
CA ASP A 113 -2.83 -15.94 -0.25
C ASP A 113 -1.62 -15.65 -1.16
N ARG A 114 -0.67 -14.88 -0.61
CA ARG A 114 0.59 -14.50 -1.23
C ARG A 114 1.72 -14.65 -0.24
N THR A 115 2.70 -15.46 -0.61
CA THR A 115 4.01 -15.50 0.04
C THR A 115 4.88 -14.28 -0.33
N TYR A 116 6.18 -14.33 -0.05
CA TYR A 116 7.17 -13.31 -0.42
C TYR A 116 7.52 -13.25 -1.92
N ASN A 117 6.52 -13.40 -2.79
CA ASN A 117 6.72 -13.33 -4.23
C ASN A 117 6.64 -11.88 -4.71
N LYS A 118 7.53 -11.52 -5.63
CA LYS A 118 7.44 -10.24 -6.34
C LYS A 118 6.14 -10.18 -7.13
N MET A 119 5.53 -8.99 -7.21
CA MET A 119 4.39 -8.77 -8.10
C MET A 119 4.78 -9.01 -9.56
N SER A 120 3.88 -9.64 -10.31
CA SER A 120 3.98 -9.70 -11.78
C SER A 120 3.79 -8.31 -12.39
N LEU A 121 4.18 -8.13 -13.65
CA LEU A 121 3.96 -6.85 -14.34
C LEU A 121 2.48 -6.44 -14.36
N GLU A 122 1.60 -7.40 -14.65
CA GLU A 122 0.14 -7.19 -14.67
C GLU A 122 -0.41 -6.79 -13.29
N GLU A 123 0.10 -7.39 -12.22
CA GLU A 123 -0.29 -7.02 -10.85
C GLU A 123 0.15 -5.60 -10.52
N LYS A 124 1.37 -5.23 -10.89
CA LYS A 124 1.88 -3.86 -10.69
C LYS A 124 1.05 -2.83 -11.45
N GLU A 125 0.67 -3.11 -12.69
CA GLU A 125 -0.21 -2.24 -13.47
C GLU A 125 -1.58 -2.03 -12.78
N ARG A 126 -2.17 -3.11 -12.24
CA ARG A 126 -3.45 -3.03 -11.50
C ARG A 126 -3.31 -2.29 -10.18
N VAL A 127 -2.21 -2.48 -9.45
CA VAL A 127 -1.90 -1.70 -8.24
C VAL A 127 -1.75 -0.23 -8.58
N PHE A 128 -1.04 0.09 -9.66
CA PHE A 128 -0.83 1.46 -10.10
C PHE A 128 -2.15 2.17 -10.41
N GLN A 129 -3.11 1.48 -11.05
CA GLN A 129 -4.45 2.02 -11.30
C GLN A 129 -5.25 2.35 -10.03
N LYS A 130 -4.93 1.70 -8.90
CA LYS A 130 -5.57 1.93 -7.61
C LYS A 130 -4.83 2.91 -6.72
N TYR A 131 -3.62 3.30 -7.12
CA TYR A 131 -2.71 4.07 -6.28
C TYR A 131 -3.30 5.43 -5.90
N ASP A 132 -4.01 6.08 -6.82
CA ASP A 132 -4.59 7.41 -6.59
C ASP A 132 -5.65 7.40 -5.46
N GLY A 133 -6.26 6.27 -5.13
CA GLY A 133 -7.16 6.13 -3.96
C GLY A 133 -6.45 6.30 -2.60
N ILE A 134 -5.11 6.25 -2.57
CA ILE A 134 -4.33 6.62 -1.38
C ILE A 134 -4.50 8.12 -1.07
N LEU A 135 -4.58 8.99 -2.09
CA LEU A 135 -4.80 10.42 -1.87
C LEU A 135 -6.16 10.69 -1.25
N ASP A 136 -7.21 9.96 -1.67
CA ASP A 136 -8.53 10.05 -1.06
C ASP A 136 -8.46 9.71 0.43
N THR A 137 -7.67 8.70 0.79
CA THR A 137 -7.47 8.33 2.20
C THR A 137 -6.72 9.41 2.98
N ILE A 138 -5.70 10.03 2.39
CA ILE A 138 -4.97 11.15 3.01
C ILE A 138 -5.90 12.37 3.22
N GLU A 139 -6.72 12.69 2.23
CA GLU A 139 -7.71 13.78 2.29
C GLU A 139 -8.74 13.53 3.40
N ASN A 140 -9.22 12.29 3.56
CA ASN A 140 -10.15 11.95 4.64
C ASN A 140 -9.55 12.03 6.06
N LEU A 141 -8.22 11.99 6.18
CA LEU A 141 -7.50 12.08 7.46
C LEU A 141 -7.05 13.51 7.79
N GLU A 142 -7.43 14.47 6.97
CA GLU A 142 -6.81 15.79 6.99
C GLU A 142 -7.14 16.63 8.22
N GLU A 143 -8.26 16.34 8.88
CA GLU A 143 -8.71 17.03 10.09
C GLU A 143 -8.00 16.54 11.36
N VAL A 144 -7.47 15.32 11.36
CA VAL A 144 -6.88 14.67 12.55
C VAL A 144 -5.37 14.59 12.54
N LEU A 145 -4.73 14.97 11.42
CA LEU A 145 -3.27 14.90 11.23
C LEU A 145 -2.66 16.29 11.02
N SER A 146 -1.47 16.50 11.57
CA SER A 146 -0.74 17.76 11.41
C SER A 146 -0.27 17.98 9.96
N HIS A 147 0.03 19.24 9.58
CA HIS A 147 0.62 19.55 8.26
C HIS A 147 1.92 18.76 7.99
N LYS A 148 2.75 18.57 9.02
CA LYS A 148 4.00 17.79 8.90
C LYS A 148 3.70 16.34 8.52
N GLN A 149 2.72 15.73 9.18
CA GLN A 149 2.32 14.34 8.96
C GLN A 149 1.71 14.15 7.57
N ARG A 150 0.79 15.02 7.15
CA ARG A 150 0.20 15.00 5.81
C ARG A 150 1.27 15.19 4.73
N GLY A 151 2.19 16.14 4.92
CA GLY A 151 3.31 16.37 4.00
C GLY A 151 4.22 15.14 3.87
N TYR A 152 4.51 14.45 4.96
CA TYR A 152 5.25 13.19 4.93
C TYR A 152 4.52 12.11 4.13
N MET A 153 3.22 11.92 4.40
CA MET A 153 2.39 10.93 3.69
C MET A 153 2.33 11.20 2.19
N LEU A 154 2.13 12.46 1.78
CA LEU A 154 2.13 12.87 0.38
C LEU A 154 3.49 12.61 -0.29
N ALA A 155 4.59 12.98 0.35
CA ALA A 155 5.93 12.74 -0.20
C ALA A 155 6.24 11.25 -0.39
N ARG A 156 5.82 10.41 0.57
CA ARG A 156 5.97 8.95 0.48
C ARG A 156 5.05 8.34 -0.57
N TYR A 157 3.82 8.82 -0.68
CA TYR A 157 2.89 8.43 -1.74
C TYR A 157 3.51 8.69 -3.12
N GLU A 158 3.98 9.91 -3.39
CA GLU A 158 4.57 10.27 -4.69
C GLU A 158 5.80 9.44 -5.02
N LEU A 159 6.71 9.27 -4.05
CA LEU A 159 7.90 8.44 -4.22
C LEU A 159 7.55 7.01 -4.62
N LEU A 160 6.64 6.37 -3.88
CA LEU A 160 6.28 4.98 -4.13
C LEU A 160 5.49 4.82 -5.44
N ARG A 161 4.61 5.78 -5.78
CA ARG A 161 3.88 5.81 -7.05
C ARG A 161 4.86 5.91 -8.23
N HIS A 162 5.83 6.80 -8.13
CA HIS A 162 6.85 6.99 -9.18
C HIS A 162 7.73 5.75 -9.35
N ASN A 163 8.22 5.16 -8.24
CA ASN A 163 8.99 3.90 -8.30
C ASN A 163 8.18 2.79 -8.99
N LEU A 164 6.89 2.66 -8.68
CA LEU A 164 6.03 1.68 -9.32
C LEU A 164 5.86 1.96 -10.83
N ALA A 165 5.70 3.23 -11.23
CA ALA A 165 5.64 3.63 -12.63
C ALA A 165 6.94 3.27 -13.39
N GLU A 166 8.11 3.50 -12.78
CA GLU A 166 9.40 3.13 -13.35
C GLU A 166 9.52 1.61 -13.50
N GLU A 167 9.14 0.84 -12.47
CA GLU A 167 9.22 -0.62 -12.47
C GLU A 167 8.36 -1.28 -13.55
N ILE A 168 7.22 -0.67 -13.91
CA ILE A 168 6.35 -1.15 -15.00
C ILE A 168 6.70 -0.50 -16.34
N SER A 169 7.73 0.34 -16.40
CA SER A 169 8.09 1.12 -17.60
C SER A 169 6.89 1.86 -18.18
N LEU A 170 6.11 2.50 -17.31
CA LEU A 170 4.85 3.13 -17.68
C LEU A 170 5.11 4.23 -18.71
N PRO A 171 4.35 4.28 -19.83
CA PRO A 171 4.45 5.40 -20.77
C PRO A 171 4.18 6.73 -20.05
N ARG A 172 4.94 7.77 -20.37
CA ARG A 172 4.82 9.09 -19.73
C ARG A 172 3.39 9.60 -19.78
N GLU A 173 2.70 9.41 -20.90
CA GLU A 173 1.31 9.84 -21.09
C GLU A 173 0.35 9.19 -20.09
N LYS A 174 0.65 7.97 -19.67
CA LYS A 174 -0.12 7.23 -18.66
C LYS A 174 0.28 7.60 -17.24
N GLU A 175 1.55 7.88 -16.99
CA GLU A 175 2.01 8.34 -15.67
C GLU A 175 1.39 9.68 -15.27
N VAL A 176 1.27 10.59 -16.25
CA VAL A 176 0.70 11.95 -16.07
C VAL A 176 -0.81 12.01 -16.30
N GLU A 177 -1.47 10.88 -16.56
CA GLU A 177 -2.93 10.80 -16.58
C GLU A 177 -3.47 11.28 -15.22
N ASN A 178 -4.49 12.16 -15.24
CA ASN A 178 -5.09 12.79 -14.07
C ASN A 178 -4.14 13.64 -13.18
N PHE A 179 -2.99 14.07 -13.71
CA PHE A 179 -2.00 14.83 -12.93
C PHE A 179 -2.56 16.12 -12.32
N GLU A 180 -3.32 16.91 -13.09
CA GLU A 180 -3.93 18.14 -12.59
C GLU A 180 -4.97 17.88 -11.50
N GLU A 181 -5.73 16.80 -11.60
CA GLU A 181 -6.70 16.39 -10.57
C GLU A 181 -6.00 16.04 -9.25
N ARG A 182 -4.89 15.27 -9.33
CA ARG A 182 -4.04 14.99 -8.17
C ARG A 182 -3.45 16.27 -7.56
N VAL A 183 -2.98 17.20 -8.38
CA VAL A 183 -2.46 18.49 -7.90
C VAL A 183 -3.53 19.28 -7.15
N GLU A 184 -4.75 19.35 -7.67
CA GLU A 184 -5.86 20.01 -6.97
C GLU A 184 -6.24 19.30 -5.67
N GLN A 185 -6.17 17.97 -5.63
CA GLN A 185 -6.39 17.21 -4.40
C GLN A 185 -5.31 17.49 -3.36
N VAL A 186 -4.03 17.47 -3.76
CA VAL A 186 -2.91 17.83 -2.88
C VAL A 186 -3.07 19.25 -2.33
N LYS A 187 -3.49 20.21 -3.15
CA LYS A 187 -3.78 21.58 -2.69
C LYS A 187 -4.81 21.61 -1.58
N ARG A 188 -5.89 20.83 -1.66
CA ARG A 188 -6.90 20.73 -0.60
C ARG A 188 -6.30 20.15 0.69
N ILE A 189 -5.61 19.02 0.58
CA ILE A 189 -4.93 18.33 1.70
C ILE A 189 -3.99 19.27 2.46
N ILE A 190 -3.22 20.10 1.76
CA ILE A 190 -2.23 20.98 2.43
C ILE A 190 -2.83 22.30 2.91
N ALA A 191 -3.87 22.82 2.25
CA ALA A 191 -4.42 24.15 2.54
C ALA A 191 -5.28 24.17 3.80
N ARG A 192 -5.76 23.01 4.28
CA ARG A 192 -6.70 22.97 5.40
C ARG A 192 -6.02 23.31 6.74
N PRO A 193 -6.45 24.38 7.45
CA PRO A 193 -5.89 24.75 8.75
C PRO A 193 -6.14 23.63 9.78
N LEU A 194 -5.23 23.49 10.74
CA LEU A 194 -5.45 22.59 11.89
C LEU A 194 -6.61 23.15 12.71
N GLU A 195 -7.75 22.47 12.71
CA GLU A 195 -8.85 22.81 13.61
C GLU A 195 -8.50 22.30 15.02
N GLY A 196 -8.21 23.24 15.94
CA GLY A 196 -8.23 22.97 17.39
C GLY A 196 -7.08 22.15 17.97
N LEU A 197 -5.82 22.54 17.73
CA LEU A 197 -4.71 22.20 18.64
C LEU A 197 -4.73 23.07 19.90
#